data_AF-A0A9D0UP08-F1
#
_entry.id   AF-A0A9D0UP08-F1
#
_cell.length_a   1.000
_cell.length_b   1.000
_cell.length_c   1.000
_cell.angle_alpha   90.00
_cell.angle_beta   90.00
_cell.angle_gamma   90.00
#
_symmetry.space_group_name_H-M   'P 1'
#
loop_
_entity.id
_entity.type
_entity.pdbx_description
1 polymer ?
#
loop_
_entity_poly.entity_id
_entity_poly.type
_entity_poly.pdbx_seq_one_letter_code
_entity_poly.pdbx_strand_id
1 'polypeptide(L)'
;MRRQDQPLRAGAPGDPMELSDKVRDPVCGMSVDRHQYEVRYGHRHFAFCSLQCKRRFLDHPHLYLGYPGQPAPRQKGEQVLKRRRLTLDHPLSAAGAVIVEDLLRGLMGVRDIPWPGSASSWATTCCRWAWPKSRRLWSKPASAWGASGLSACAAAGFTPTKRRNLRPVKPRPPTTTSPESALAECACAPALAAGEHPFRLYTEGDELIEAMLAAIGGARRTVYLETYIFAADAVGRRFVAALAARAAAGVEVRLVVDALGSFLLFPRKVEGELKRAGVVVRRFHRWSWRQPWHYNRRDHRKLLVVDGRTAFLGGFNIHRQSSRRACGERRWRDSHVRLDGALAAQAAALFEAFWEGDRSAPPADMPENGSVLLSNHSRTCRRRLHCLLLSLFAGADASLFLTTPYFVPDHRLREGLKNAARRGVDVRLLVPRISDVRLARWAAQAVYGELLEAGVQVFEYLPRLLHAKTVVADGDFALLGTANLDYRSLRLNYELVLASRDPALCAALRQQFDNDLGEAEAVRLEHWRRRRWPQRLAGTLAWAVRRWL
;
A
#
# COMPACT_ATOMS: atom_id res chain seq x y z
N MET A 1 30.33 -30.56 -88.04
CA MET A 1 29.60 -31.85 -88.04
C MET A 1 28.24 -31.64 -87.41
N ARG A 2 27.18 -31.78 -88.21
CA ARG A 2 25.77 -31.86 -87.75
C ARG A 2 25.50 -33.25 -87.18
N ARG A 3 24.61 -33.34 -86.18
CA ARG A 3 23.62 -34.40 -85.87
C ARG A 3 23.12 -34.16 -84.45
N GLN A 4 21.87 -34.38 -84.04
CA GLN A 4 20.56 -34.51 -84.67
C GLN A 4 19.58 -34.69 -83.48
N ASP A 5 18.35 -34.26 -83.66
CA ASP A 5 17.26 -34.23 -82.68
C ASP A 5 16.75 -35.59 -82.13
N GLN A 6 16.08 -35.46 -80.96
CA GLN A 6 14.88 -36.19 -80.47
C GLN A 6 15.00 -37.58 -79.80
N PRO A 7 14.02 -38.03 -78.96
CA PRO A 7 12.79 -37.36 -78.48
C PRO A 7 12.49 -37.46 -76.95
N LEU A 8 11.47 -36.69 -76.55
CA LEU A 8 10.71 -36.73 -75.29
C LEU A 8 10.19 -38.13 -74.91
N ARG A 9 10.29 -38.50 -73.61
CA ARG A 9 9.33 -39.40 -72.93
C ARG A 9 9.07 -38.99 -71.49
N ALA A 10 7.80 -39.15 -71.13
CA ALA A 10 7.08 -38.60 -69.99
C ALA A 10 7.53 -39.14 -68.61
N GLY A 11 7.64 -38.23 -67.65
CA GLY A 11 7.54 -38.51 -66.21
C GLY A 11 6.22 -37.94 -65.67
N ALA A 12 5.52 -38.75 -64.89
CA ALA A 12 4.15 -38.57 -64.41
C ALA A 12 3.85 -37.23 -63.70
N PRO A 13 2.58 -36.76 -63.70
CA PRO A 13 2.16 -35.62 -62.89
C PRO A 13 2.28 -35.97 -61.40
N GLY A 14 3.21 -35.32 -60.72
CA GLY A 14 3.23 -35.29 -59.26
C GLY A 14 2.01 -34.53 -58.74
N ASP A 15 1.41 -35.08 -57.69
CA ASP A 15 0.28 -34.52 -56.94
C ASP A 15 0.41 -33.00 -56.68
N PRO A 16 -0.69 -32.24 -56.70
CA PRO A 16 -0.68 -30.88 -56.20
C PRO A 16 -0.31 -30.91 -54.72
N MET A 17 0.87 -30.38 -54.43
CA MET A 17 1.36 -30.15 -53.08
C MET A 17 0.31 -29.32 -52.32
N GLU A 18 -0.51 -29.97 -51.48
CA GLU A 18 -1.46 -29.32 -50.57
C GLU A 18 -0.68 -28.32 -49.70
N LEU A 19 -0.75 -27.05 -50.06
CA LEU A 19 -0.30 -25.95 -49.22
C LEU A 19 -1.13 -25.99 -47.94
N SER A 20 -0.51 -26.35 -46.82
CA SER A 20 -1.22 -26.50 -45.55
C SER A 20 -2.04 -25.24 -45.22
N ASP A 21 -3.35 -25.37 -45.09
CA ASP A 21 -4.31 -24.29 -44.82
C ASP A 21 -4.23 -23.71 -43.39
N LYS A 22 -3.11 -23.92 -42.70
CA LYS A 22 -2.88 -23.48 -41.32
C LYS A 22 -2.11 -22.15 -41.31
N VAL A 23 -2.72 -21.12 -40.74
CA VAL A 23 -2.11 -19.80 -40.50
C VAL A 23 -1.95 -19.56 -38.99
N ARG A 24 -1.11 -18.60 -38.57
CA ARG A 24 -0.97 -18.26 -37.15
C ARG A 24 -1.94 -17.15 -36.75
N ASP A 25 -2.67 -17.38 -35.65
CA ASP A 25 -3.44 -16.35 -34.96
C ASP A 25 -2.48 -15.24 -34.48
N PRO A 26 -2.66 -13.98 -34.91
CA PRO A 26 -1.73 -12.89 -34.58
C PRO A 26 -1.81 -12.43 -33.11
N VAL A 27 -2.86 -12.81 -32.38
CA VAL A 27 -3.08 -12.44 -30.98
C VAL A 27 -2.41 -13.41 -30.02
N CYS A 28 -2.50 -14.72 -30.28
CA CYS A 28 -2.00 -15.77 -29.37
C CYS A 28 -0.90 -16.66 -29.96
N GLY A 29 -0.67 -16.61 -31.28
CA GLY A 29 0.38 -17.37 -31.97
C GLY A 29 0.04 -18.83 -32.29
N MET A 30 -1.18 -19.30 -32.00
CA MET A 30 -1.63 -20.67 -32.29
C MET A 30 -1.87 -20.87 -33.80
N SER A 31 -1.58 -22.06 -34.31
CA SER A 31 -1.90 -22.44 -35.70
C SER A 31 -3.40 -22.75 -35.82
N VAL A 32 -4.06 -22.11 -36.77
CA VAL A 32 -5.52 -22.16 -36.99
C VAL A 32 -5.81 -22.38 -38.47
N ASP A 33 -6.97 -22.97 -38.78
CA ASP A 33 -7.42 -23.06 -40.17
C ASP A 33 -7.67 -21.66 -40.73
N ARG A 34 -7.28 -21.43 -41.98
CA ARG A 34 -7.32 -20.11 -42.64
C ARG A 34 -8.72 -19.47 -42.66
N HIS A 35 -9.76 -20.28 -42.56
CA HIS A 35 -11.16 -19.86 -42.56
C HIS A 35 -11.77 -19.74 -41.15
N GLN A 36 -11.01 -20.06 -40.10
CA GLN A 36 -11.52 -20.03 -38.73
C GLN A 36 -11.57 -18.59 -38.19
N TYR A 37 -12.80 -18.12 -37.90
CA TYR A 37 -13.09 -16.78 -37.36
C TYR A 37 -12.47 -15.61 -38.15
N GLU A 38 -12.36 -15.74 -39.48
CA GLU A 38 -11.61 -14.80 -40.32
C GLU A 38 -12.09 -13.33 -40.27
N VAL A 39 -11.16 -12.42 -40.52
CA VAL A 39 -11.37 -10.98 -40.70
C VAL A 39 -10.42 -10.46 -41.76
N ARG A 40 -10.93 -9.63 -42.67
CA ARG A 40 -10.11 -8.82 -43.56
C ARG A 40 -9.85 -7.45 -42.92
N TYR A 41 -8.58 -7.07 -42.76
CA TYR A 41 -8.17 -5.77 -42.23
C TYR A 41 -7.10 -5.17 -43.17
N GLY A 42 -7.45 -4.07 -43.84
CA GLY A 42 -6.67 -3.54 -44.97
C GLY A 42 -6.65 -4.50 -46.17
N HIS A 43 -5.45 -4.75 -46.71
CA HIS A 43 -5.22 -5.70 -47.82
C HIS A 43 -4.90 -7.13 -47.34
N ARG A 44 -4.95 -7.40 -46.02
CA ARG A 44 -4.58 -8.70 -45.43
C ARG A 44 -5.78 -9.41 -44.82
N HIS A 45 -5.76 -10.74 -44.87
CA HIS A 45 -6.71 -11.63 -44.21
C HIS A 45 -6.07 -12.24 -42.96
N PHE A 46 -6.82 -12.26 -41.86
CA PHE A 46 -6.41 -12.81 -40.58
C PHE A 46 -7.42 -13.86 -40.11
N ALA A 47 -6.93 -14.98 -39.60
CA ALA A 47 -7.74 -16.03 -38.97
C ALA A 47 -7.39 -16.13 -37.49
N PHE A 48 -8.34 -16.57 -36.67
CA PHE A 48 -8.20 -16.59 -35.21
C PHE A 48 -8.66 -17.93 -34.65
N CYS A 49 -8.09 -18.31 -33.51
CA CYS A 49 -8.42 -19.57 -32.83
C CYS A 49 -9.77 -19.52 -32.10
N SER A 50 -10.26 -18.31 -31.82
CA SER A 50 -11.46 -18.05 -31.04
C SER A 50 -12.03 -16.67 -31.35
N LEU A 51 -13.34 -16.50 -31.12
CA LEU A 51 -14.01 -15.20 -31.16
C LEU A 51 -13.37 -14.17 -30.21
N GLN A 52 -12.75 -14.62 -29.11
CA GLN A 52 -12.08 -13.75 -28.16
C GLN A 52 -10.78 -13.15 -28.74
N CYS A 53 -9.99 -13.94 -29.48
CA CYS A 53 -8.81 -13.43 -30.18
C CYS A 53 -9.20 -12.50 -31.33
N LYS A 54 -10.21 -12.87 -32.12
CA LYS A 54 -10.79 -11.98 -33.14
C LYS A 54 -11.20 -10.63 -32.55
N ARG A 55 -11.89 -10.63 -31.41
CA ARG A 55 -12.36 -9.41 -30.74
C ARG A 55 -11.20 -8.54 -30.23
N ARG A 56 -10.20 -9.15 -29.58
CA ARG A 56 -8.98 -8.43 -29.16
C ARG A 56 -8.25 -7.77 -30.32
N PHE A 57 -8.16 -8.46 -31.46
CA PHE A 57 -7.56 -7.91 -32.67
C PHE A 57 -8.35 -6.73 -33.23
N LEU A 58 -9.68 -6.84 -33.31
CA LEU A 58 -10.54 -5.75 -33.80
C LEU A 58 -10.56 -4.53 -32.86
N ASP A 59 -10.48 -4.75 -31.54
CA ASP A 59 -10.45 -3.67 -30.56
C ASP A 59 -9.13 -2.89 -30.62
N HIS A 60 -8.01 -3.57 -30.87
CA HIS A 60 -6.66 -2.97 -30.87
C HIS A 60 -5.73 -3.53 -31.98
N PRO A 61 -6.03 -3.32 -33.27
CA PRO A 61 -5.32 -3.96 -34.39
C PRO A 61 -3.83 -3.53 -34.48
N HIS A 62 -3.52 -2.29 -34.11
CA HIS A 62 -2.17 -1.75 -34.12
C HIS A 62 -1.18 -2.51 -33.20
N LEU A 63 -1.67 -3.21 -32.16
CA LEU A 63 -0.84 -4.02 -31.27
C LEU A 63 -0.33 -5.30 -31.94
N TYR A 64 -1.00 -5.76 -33.00
CA TYR A 64 -0.76 -7.06 -33.64
C TYR A 64 -0.24 -6.94 -35.08
N LEU A 65 -0.38 -5.77 -35.69
CA LEU A 65 0.00 -5.55 -37.08
C LEU A 65 1.49 -5.24 -37.27
N GLY A 66 2.23 -4.91 -36.19
CA GLY A 66 3.66 -4.57 -36.23
C GLY A 66 3.93 -3.28 -37.03
N TYR A 67 4.68 -2.33 -36.46
CA TYR A 67 5.18 -1.21 -37.26
C TYR A 67 6.21 -1.72 -38.29
N PRO A 68 6.26 -1.17 -39.51
CA PRO A 68 7.21 -1.60 -40.52
C PRO A 68 8.65 -1.40 -40.01
N GLY A 69 9.38 -2.50 -39.81
CA GLY A 69 10.80 -2.49 -39.44
C GLY A 69 11.20 -3.25 -38.16
N GLN A 70 10.27 -3.86 -37.41
CA GLN A 70 10.62 -4.69 -36.24
C GLN A 70 10.00 -6.11 -36.33
N PRO A 71 10.75 -7.19 -36.02
CA PRO A 71 10.18 -8.53 -35.97
C PRO A 71 9.20 -8.64 -34.79
N ALA A 72 8.01 -9.21 -35.04
CA ALA A 72 6.97 -9.41 -34.04
C ALA A 72 7.51 -10.23 -32.83
N PRO A 73 7.20 -9.84 -31.59
CA PRO A 73 7.73 -10.51 -30.40
C PRO A 73 7.19 -11.95 -30.30
N ARG A 74 8.10 -12.93 -30.18
CA ARG A 74 7.77 -14.33 -29.89
C ARG A 74 7.12 -14.44 -28.51
N GLN A 75 5.82 -14.74 -28.46
CA GLN A 75 5.13 -15.08 -27.22
C GLN A 75 5.29 -16.59 -26.92
N LYS A 76 5.83 -16.92 -25.73
CA LYS A 76 5.82 -18.28 -25.19
C LYS A 76 4.40 -18.62 -24.74
N GLY A 77 3.82 -19.67 -25.32
CA GLY A 77 2.45 -20.11 -25.07
C GLY A 77 2.17 -20.42 -23.60
N GLU A 78 1.01 -19.96 -23.14
CA GLU A 78 0.40 -20.37 -21.87
C GLU A 78 0.14 -21.88 -21.89
N GLN A 79 0.83 -22.63 -21.04
CA GLN A 79 0.39 -23.99 -20.73
C GLN A 79 -0.90 -23.91 -19.92
N VAL A 80 -1.99 -24.34 -20.55
CA VAL A 80 -3.28 -24.62 -19.92
C VAL A 80 -3.07 -25.64 -18.80
N LEU A 81 -3.20 -25.19 -17.55
CA LEU A 81 -3.29 -26.03 -16.36
C LEU A 81 -4.53 -26.94 -16.47
N LYS A 82 -4.34 -28.18 -16.95
CA LYS A 82 -5.31 -29.26 -16.74
C LYS A 82 -5.47 -29.44 -15.22
N ARG A 83 -6.66 -29.17 -14.70
CA ARG A 83 -7.07 -29.52 -13.33
C ARG A 83 -6.91 -31.04 -13.13
N ARG A 84 -5.78 -31.48 -12.57
CA ARG A 84 -5.73 -32.76 -11.84
C ARG A 84 -6.28 -32.49 -10.44
N ARG A 85 -7.30 -33.24 -10.03
CA ARG A 85 -7.63 -33.37 -8.61
C ARG A 85 -6.41 -33.98 -7.94
N LEU A 86 -5.75 -33.23 -7.08
CA LEU A 86 -4.80 -33.76 -6.11
C LEU A 86 -5.64 -34.25 -4.93
N THR A 87 -5.85 -35.56 -4.87
CA THR A 87 -6.13 -36.23 -3.59
C THR A 87 -4.84 -36.21 -2.78
N LEU A 88 -4.88 -35.58 -1.60
CA LEU A 88 -3.78 -35.54 -0.65
C LEU A 88 -3.80 -36.84 0.16
N ASP A 89 -3.23 -37.90 -0.39
CA ASP A 89 -2.94 -39.11 0.35
C ASP A 89 -1.44 -39.14 0.65
N HIS A 90 -0.96 -38.30 1.58
CA HIS A 90 0.28 -38.51 2.37
C HIS A 90 0.43 -37.39 3.43
N PRO A 91 0.87 -37.69 4.66
CA PRO A 91 1.06 -36.69 5.71
C PRO A 91 2.21 -35.74 5.37
N LEU A 92 1.99 -34.43 5.62
CA LEU A 92 3.01 -33.39 5.51
C LEU A 92 4.25 -33.75 6.34
N SER A 93 5.42 -33.71 5.74
CA SER A 93 6.68 -33.84 6.48
C SER A 93 6.82 -32.71 7.50
N ALA A 94 7.55 -32.97 8.60
CA ALA A 94 7.72 -32.04 9.72
C ALA A 94 8.15 -30.61 9.30
N ALA A 95 8.88 -30.47 8.18
CA ALA A 95 9.28 -29.16 7.64
C ALA A 95 8.11 -28.37 7.01
N GLY A 96 7.11 -29.04 6.43
CA GLY A 96 5.91 -28.40 5.88
C GLY A 96 4.95 -27.89 6.94
N ALA A 97 4.85 -28.61 8.06
CA ALA A 97 4.04 -28.22 9.22
C ALA A 97 4.55 -26.91 9.86
N VAL A 98 5.87 -26.76 10.01
CA VAL A 98 6.50 -25.54 10.55
C VAL A 98 6.22 -24.32 9.66
N ILE A 99 6.15 -24.49 8.34
CA ILE A 99 5.87 -23.40 7.39
C ILE A 99 4.40 -22.95 7.48
N VAL A 100 3.47 -23.90 7.60
CA VAL A 100 2.04 -23.60 7.77
C VAL A 100 1.78 -22.96 9.13
N GLU A 101 2.43 -23.44 10.18
CA GLU A 101 2.37 -22.85 11.51
C GLU A 101 2.95 -21.44 11.55
N ASP A 102 4.07 -21.19 10.86
CA ASP A 102 4.64 -19.85 10.72
C ASP A 102 3.78 -18.91 9.84
N LEU A 103 3.08 -19.44 8.83
CA LEU A 103 2.08 -18.71 8.05
C LEU A 103 0.87 -18.31 8.92
N LEU A 104 0.41 -19.21 9.77
CA LEU A 104 -0.71 -18.96 10.70
C LEU A 104 -0.30 -17.99 11.84
N ARG A 105 0.91 -18.13 12.40
CA ARG A 105 1.47 -17.18 13.37
C ARG A 105 1.72 -15.81 12.75
N GLY A 106 2.15 -15.77 11.48
CA GLY A 106 2.32 -14.54 10.70
C GLY A 106 1.00 -13.82 10.37
N LEU A 107 -0.10 -14.57 10.18
CA LEU A 107 -1.44 -14.00 10.00
C LEU A 107 -2.01 -13.39 11.29
N MET A 108 -1.59 -13.88 12.45
CA MET A 108 -2.14 -13.45 13.75
C MET A 108 -1.30 -12.40 14.48
N GLY A 109 -0.07 -12.09 14.04
CA GLY A 109 0.71 -10.96 14.56
C GLY A 109 1.05 -11.02 16.05
N VAL A 110 1.21 -12.21 16.63
CA VAL A 110 1.60 -12.39 18.05
C VAL A 110 2.94 -13.13 18.12
N ARG A 111 3.93 -12.53 18.79
CA ARG A 111 5.03 -13.27 19.43
C ARG A 111 5.28 -12.70 20.84
N ASP A 112 5.56 -13.64 21.76
CA ASP A 112 5.97 -13.50 23.17
C ASP A 112 4.87 -13.73 24.23
N ILE A 113 4.51 -15.00 24.42
CA ILE A 113 4.03 -15.55 25.71
C ILE A 113 4.87 -16.81 25.99
N PRO A 114 5.43 -17.02 27.20
CA PRO A 114 6.18 -18.24 27.52
C PRO A 114 5.26 -19.46 27.45
N TRP A 115 5.74 -20.54 26.85
CA TRP A 115 5.04 -21.81 26.72
C TRP A 115 5.20 -22.65 28.00
N PRO A 116 4.15 -22.94 28.80
CA PRO A 116 4.22 -24.00 29.78
C PRO A 116 3.88 -25.33 29.08
N GLY A 117 4.63 -26.38 29.45
CA GLY A 117 4.65 -27.66 28.76
C GLY A 117 3.38 -28.52 28.82
N SER A 118 3.53 -29.67 28.18
CA SER A 118 2.61 -30.81 28.01
C SER A 118 1.49 -30.64 26.97
N ALA A 119 1.72 -31.32 25.84
CA ALA A 119 0.77 -31.52 24.76
C ALA A 119 -0.28 -32.55 25.16
N SER A 120 -1.30 -32.15 25.92
CA SER A 120 -2.52 -32.97 26.11
C SER A 120 -3.76 -32.25 26.64
N SER A 121 -3.74 -30.92 26.89
CA SER A 121 -4.92 -30.25 27.50
C SER A 121 -5.57 -29.10 26.71
N TRP A 122 -5.29 -28.91 25.42
CA TRP A 122 -5.94 -27.86 24.60
C TRP A 122 -6.78 -28.35 23.41
N ALA A 123 -6.87 -29.67 23.18
CA ALA A 123 -7.79 -30.24 22.20
C ALA A 123 -9.27 -30.26 22.67
N THR A 124 -9.56 -29.90 23.93
CA THR A 124 -10.89 -30.11 24.53
C THR A 124 -11.64 -28.82 24.90
N THR A 125 -11.07 -27.63 24.74
CA THR A 125 -11.71 -26.36 25.19
C THR A 125 -12.11 -25.39 24.08
N CYS A 126 -11.88 -25.71 22.80
CA CYS A 126 -12.35 -24.88 21.67
C CYS A 126 -13.63 -25.39 20.97
N CYS A 127 -14.20 -26.52 21.37
CA CYS A 127 -15.43 -27.07 20.78
C CYS A 127 -16.71 -26.85 21.62
N ARG A 128 -16.74 -25.91 22.58
CA ARG A 128 -17.89 -25.73 23.49
C ARG A 128 -18.64 -24.40 23.41
N TRP A 129 -18.37 -23.54 22.44
CA TRP A 129 -19.14 -22.30 22.21
C TRP A 129 -19.43 -22.08 20.72
N ALA A 130 -20.28 -22.92 20.14
CA ALA A 130 -21.14 -22.61 18.98
C ALA A 130 -21.91 -23.87 18.52
N TRP A 131 -22.93 -24.29 19.26
CA TRP A 131 -24.10 -24.99 18.70
C TRP A 131 -25.17 -25.21 19.77
N PRO A 132 -26.39 -24.66 19.65
CA PRO A 132 -27.52 -25.17 20.41
C PRO A 132 -27.93 -26.52 19.79
N LYS A 133 -27.80 -27.58 20.59
CA LYS A 133 -28.42 -28.88 20.33
C LYS A 133 -29.92 -28.78 20.57
N SER A 134 -30.71 -29.17 19.58
CA SER A 134 -31.85 -30.06 19.84
C SER A 134 -32.27 -30.75 18.53
N ARG A 135 -31.75 -31.95 18.29
CA ARG A 135 -32.46 -32.97 17.52
C ARG A 135 -33.08 -33.93 18.53
N ARG A 136 -34.40 -34.05 18.53
CA ARG A 136 -35.09 -35.33 18.73
C ARG A 136 -35.97 -35.55 17.52
N LEU A 137 -35.97 -36.78 17.07
CA LEU A 137 -36.41 -37.27 15.79
C LEU A 137 -37.40 -38.42 16.11
N TRP A 138 -38.38 -38.60 15.23
CA TRP A 138 -39.39 -39.68 15.12
C TRP A 138 -40.66 -39.45 15.96
N SER A 139 -41.80 -39.13 15.36
CA SER A 139 -42.69 -40.08 14.67
C SER A 139 -43.98 -39.30 14.30
N LYS A 140 -44.61 -39.63 13.17
CA LYS A 140 -45.99 -39.22 12.85
C LYS A 140 -46.96 -40.25 13.50
N PRO A 141 -48.22 -39.91 13.84
CA PRO A 141 -49.29 -39.95 12.83
C PRO A 141 -50.41 -38.89 12.94
N ALA A 142 -51.13 -38.78 11.82
CA ALA A 142 -52.54 -38.45 11.55
C ALA A 142 -53.41 -37.54 12.48
N SER A 143 -54.14 -36.68 11.76
CA SER A 143 -55.56 -36.29 11.90
C SER A 143 -56.04 -35.35 13.02
N ALA A 144 -56.67 -34.28 12.54
CA ALA A 144 -57.99 -33.74 12.93
C ALA A 144 -58.04 -32.45 13.79
N TRP A 145 -59.02 -31.62 13.41
CA TRP A 145 -59.56 -30.40 14.04
C TRP A 145 -58.68 -29.15 13.92
N GLY A 146 -59.12 -28.00 13.42
CA GLY A 146 -60.43 -27.55 12.93
C GLY A 146 -60.32 -26.06 12.61
N ALA A 147 -61.00 -25.63 11.56
CA ALA A 147 -61.09 -24.24 11.14
C ALA A 147 -61.87 -23.39 12.16
N SER A 148 -61.46 -22.13 12.34
CA SER A 148 -62.24 -20.95 12.79
C SER A 148 -61.24 -19.80 12.95
N GLY A 149 -61.42 -18.57 12.47
CA GLY A 149 -62.52 -17.89 11.82
C GLY A 149 -62.06 -16.45 11.50
N LEU A 150 -62.69 -15.86 10.50
CA LEU A 150 -62.51 -14.49 10.03
C LEU A 150 -63.05 -13.43 11.01
N SER A 151 -62.46 -12.22 10.91
CA SER A 151 -63.05 -10.88 11.11
C SER A 151 -63.65 -10.49 12.47
N ALA A 152 -63.16 -9.38 13.05
CA ALA A 152 -63.91 -8.12 13.14
C ALA A 152 -63.22 -7.04 14.02
N CYS A 153 -63.23 -5.82 13.49
CA CYS A 153 -63.48 -4.52 14.14
C CYS A 153 -62.82 -4.13 15.49
N ALA A 154 -61.99 -3.09 15.39
CA ALA A 154 -62.09 -1.78 16.04
C ALA A 154 -62.15 -1.62 17.58
N ALA A 155 -61.40 -0.59 18.00
CA ALA A 155 -61.55 0.26 19.20
C ALA A 155 -60.83 -0.18 20.50
N ALA A 156 -59.66 0.43 20.73
CA ALA A 156 -59.37 1.16 21.96
C ALA A 156 -58.16 2.09 21.70
N GLY A 157 -58.41 3.41 21.71
CA GLY A 157 -57.44 4.43 21.37
C GLY A 157 -56.41 4.72 22.46
N PHE A 158 -55.25 5.21 22.04
CA PHE A 158 -54.40 6.12 22.82
C PHE A 158 -53.68 7.09 21.87
N THR A 159 -53.47 8.29 22.37
CA THR A 159 -53.33 9.60 21.69
C THR A 159 -52.00 9.87 20.96
N PRO A 160 -51.96 10.81 19.99
CA PRO A 160 -50.72 11.18 19.29
C PRO A 160 -49.98 12.29 20.06
N THR A 161 -48.73 12.04 20.46
CA THR A 161 -47.87 13.09 21.02
C THR A 161 -46.70 13.44 20.09
N LYS A 162 -46.71 14.71 19.68
CA LYS A 162 -45.61 15.60 19.29
C LYS A 162 -44.74 15.20 18.09
N ARG A 163 -45.14 15.74 16.92
CA ARG A 163 -44.22 16.11 15.83
C ARG A 163 -43.10 17.00 16.38
N ARG A 164 -41.86 16.57 16.21
CA ARG A 164 -40.67 17.38 16.49
C ARG A 164 -40.44 18.31 15.29
N ASN A 165 -40.57 19.61 15.52
CA ASN A 165 -40.32 20.67 14.54
C ASN A 165 -38.90 20.55 13.96
N LEU A 166 -38.80 20.23 12.66
CA LEU A 166 -37.59 20.45 11.87
C LEU A 166 -37.54 21.94 11.52
N ARG A 167 -36.52 22.66 12.03
CA ARG A 167 -36.24 24.03 11.61
C ARG A 167 -35.79 24.01 10.14
N PRO A 168 -36.25 24.95 9.29
CA PRO A 168 -35.74 25.07 7.94
C PRO A 168 -34.27 25.51 7.98
N VAL A 169 -33.41 24.75 7.32
CA VAL A 169 -32.01 25.12 7.07
C VAL A 169 -32.04 26.29 6.09
N LYS A 170 -31.57 27.47 6.51
CA LYS A 170 -31.39 28.62 5.61
C LYS A 170 -30.35 28.24 4.52
N PRO A 171 -30.60 28.50 3.24
CA PRO A 171 -29.58 28.33 2.21
C PRO A 171 -28.43 29.31 2.47
N ARG A 172 -27.19 28.79 2.40
CA ARG A 172 -25.96 29.60 2.46
C ARG A 172 -25.93 30.53 1.24
N PRO A 173 -25.51 31.80 1.36
CA PRO A 173 -25.35 32.67 0.20
C PRO A 173 -24.27 32.10 -0.73
N PRO A 174 -24.42 32.24 -2.06
CA PRO A 174 -23.41 31.81 -3.00
C PRO A 174 -22.17 32.70 -2.82
N THR A 175 -21.09 32.12 -2.31
CA THR A 175 -19.76 32.70 -2.45
C THR A 175 -19.41 32.69 -3.93
N THR A 176 -19.37 33.87 -4.54
CA THR A 176 -18.85 34.13 -5.87
C THR A 176 -17.34 33.90 -5.87
N THR A 177 -16.93 32.64 -5.91
CA THR A 177 -15.61 32.22 -6.37
C THR A 177 -15.84 31.50 -7.69
N SER A 178 -15.18 31.96 -8.75
CA SER A 178 -15.32 31.37 -10.09
C SER A 178 -15.09 29.85 -10.05
N PRO A 179 -15.75 29.07 -10.91
CA PRO A 179 -15.53 27.61 -10.99
C PRO A 179 -14.08 27.22 -11.26
N GLU A 180 -13.25 28.15 -11.76
CA GLU A 180 -11.82 27.94 -12.01
C GLU A 180 -10.99 27.83 -10.72
N SER A 181 -11.38 28.48 -9.60
CA SER A 181 -10.64 28.33 -8.33
C SER A 181 -10.97 27.04 -7.58
N ALA A 182 -12.08 26.38 -7.92
CA ALA A 182 -12.50 25.09 -7.37
C ALA A 182 -11.80 23.90 -8.08
N LEU A 183 -11.02 24.17 -9.12
CA LEU A 183 -10.28 23.22 -9.94
C LEU A 183 -8.76 23.40 -9.82
N ALA A 184 -8.25 23.70 -8.62
CA ALA A 184 -6.90 23.28 -8.28
C ALA A 184 -6.91 21.74 -8.18
N GLU A 185 -6.95 21.06 -9.34
CA GLU A 185 -6.83 19.61 -9.42
C GLU A 185 -5.57 19.17 -8.67
N CYS A 186 -5.64 18.02 -8.00
CA CYS A 186 -4.49 17.43 -7.35
C CYS A 186 -3.49 16.98 -8.41
N ALA A 187 -2.67 17.92 -8.89
CA ALA A 187 -1.67 17.71 -9.92
C ALA A 187 -0.75 16.57 -9.50
N CYS A 188 -0.48 15.66 -10.45
CA CYS A 188 0.29 14.45 -10.20
C CYS A 188 1.70 14.76 -9.71
N ALA A 189 2.36 15.77 -10.28
CA ALA A 189 3.63 16.30 -9.79
C ALA A 189 3.48 17.79 -9.46
N PRO A 190 3.85 18.24 -8.25
CA PRO A 190 3.89 19.67 -7.96
C PRO A 190 4.99 20.33 -8.79
N ALA A 191 4.71 21.50 -9.36
CA ALA A 191 5.74 22.35 -9.95
C ALA A 191 6.52 23.01 -8.81
N LEU A 192 7.70 22.46 -8.50
CA LEU A 192 8.61 22.98 -7.49
C LEU A 192 9.83 23.57 -8.20
N ALA A 193 10.18 24.81 -7.86
CA ALA A 193 11.51 25.36 -8.13
C ALA A 193 12.47 24.90 -7.02
N ALA A 194 13.78 25.03 -7.22
CA ALA A 194 14.71 24.92 -6.09
C ALA A 194 14.47 26.08 -5.11
N GLY A 195 14.64 25.82 -3.82
CA GLY A 195 14.53 26.85 -2.79
C GLY A 195 15.01 26.33 -1.45
N GLU A 196 15.39 27.25 -0.56
CA GLU A 196 15.97 26.92 0.73
C GLU A 196 14.93 27.02 1.86
N HIS A 197 14.86 25.98 2.67
CA HIS A 197 14.07 25.94 3.89
C HIS A 197 14.94 25.36 5.02
N PRO A 198 14.94 25.95 6.23
CA PRO A 198 15.79 25.51 7.34
C PRO A 198 15.26 24.20 7.97
N PHE A 199 15.21 23.13 7.20
CA PHE A 199 14.83 21.81 7.67
C PHE A 199 15.83 21.29 8.71
N ARG A 200 15.30 20.65 9.75
CA ARG A 200 16.11 19.80 10.64
C ARG A 200 15.70 18.35 10.47
N LEU A 201 16.58 17.56 9.85
CA LEU A 201 16.43 16.13 9.68
C LEU A 201 16.80 15.40 10.98
N TYR A 202 15.99 14.43 11.37
CA TYR A 202 16.22 13.53 12.48
C TYR A 202 16.29 12.10 11.96
N THR A 203 17.40 11.43 12.29
CA THR A 203 17.67 10.03 11.95
C THR A 203 17.70 9.14 13.18
N GLU A 204 17.74 9.76 14.36
CA GLU A 204 17.76 9.12 15.67
C GLU A 204 16.56 9.57 16.49
N GLY A 205 15.81 8.59 17.02
CA GLY A 205 14.51 8.88 17.63
C GLY A 205 14.60 9.55 19.00
N ASP A 206 15.67 9.35 19.78
CA ASP A 206 15.81 10.04 21.08
C ASP A 206 15.95 11.55 20.90
N GLU A 207 16.74 12.02 19.93
CA GLU A 207 16.86 13.45 19.62
C GLU A 207 15.54 14.05 19.14
N LEU A 208 14.83 13.31 18.27
CA LEU A 208 13.50 13.70 17.81
C LEU A 208 12.50 13.80 18.97
N ILE A 209 12.49 12.81 19.86
CA ILE A 209 11.59 12.77 21.03
C ILE A 209 11.84 13.98 21.93
N GLU A 210 13.10 14.32 22.23
CA GLU A 210 13.41 15.51 23.02
C GLU A 210 12.94 16.79 22.31
N ALA A 211 13.19 16.92 21.00
CA ALA A 211 12.77 18.08 20.23
C ALA A 211 11.24 18.24 20.20
N MET A 212 10.50 17.14 20.02
CA MET A 212 9.04 17.14 20.05
C MET A 212 8.50 17.49 21.45
N LEU A 213 9.07 16.92 22.51
CA LEU A 213 8.65 17.21 23.89
C LEU A 213 8.95 18.66 24.28
N ALA A 214 10.09 19.21 23.86
CA ALA A 214 10.43 20.61 24.05
C ALA A 214 9.46 21.54 23.30
N ALA A 215 9.11 21.21 22.05
CA ALA A 215 8.12 21.97 21.29
C ALA A 215 6.75 21.94 21.97
N ILE A 216 6.29 20.76 22.42
CA ILE A 216 5.05 20.63 23.20
C ILE A 216 5.14 21.49 24.46
N GLY A 217 6.22 21.40 25.24
CA GLY A 217 6.42 22.17 26.46
C GLY A 217 6.38 23.69 26.23
N GLY A 218 6.88 24.16 25.09
CA GLY A 218 6.88 25.58 24.69
C GLY A 218 5.55 26.11 24.14
N ALA A 219 4.59 25.23 23.83
CA ALA A 219 3.33 25.60 23.18
C ALA A 219 2.54 26.65 23.98
N ARG A 220 1.96 27.62 23.26
CA ARG A 220 1.19 28.74 23.85
C ARG A 220 -0.29 28.72 23.50
N ARG A 221 -0.67 28.13 22.38
CA ARG A 221 -2.03 28.16 21.83
C ARG A 221 -2.54 26.77 21.51
N THR A 222 -1.80 26.01 20.69
CA THR A 222 -2.29 24.74 20.17
C THR A 222 -1.20 23.67 20.09
N VAL A 223 -1.59 22.43 20.35
CA VAL A 223 -0.80 21.22 20.10
C VAL A 223 -1.67 20.20 19.40
N TYR A 224 -1.34 19.90 18.16
CA TYR A 224 -2.03 18.90 17.34
C TYR A 224 -1.09 17.73 17.09
N LEU A 225 -1.49 16.53 17.50
CA LEU A 225 -0.69 15.33 17.35
C LEU A 225 -1.53 14.23 16.70
N GLU A 226 -1.05 13.66 15.61
CA GLU A 226 -1.57 12.43 15.00
C GLU A 226 -0.44 11.40 14.87
N THR A 227 -0.73 10.14 15.17
CA THR A 227 0.22 9.04 15.00
C THR A 227 -0.49 7.71 14.76
N TYR A 228 0.14 6.85 13.96
CA TYR A 228 -0.32 5.48 13.73
C TYR A 228 -0.17 4.61 14.98
N ILE A 229 1.03 4.58 15.57
CA ILE A 229 1.31 3.87 16.82
C ILE A 229 1.60 4.89 17.92
N PHE A 230 0.79 4.81 18.98
CA PHE A 230 1.04 5.40 20.28
C PHE A 230 1.06 4.28 21.31
N ALA A 231 2.23 4.00 21.89
CA ALA A 231 2.41 3.02 22.93
C ALA A 231 2.57 3.70 24.29
N ALA A 232 1.76 3.30 25.28
CA ALA A 232 1.82 3.78 26.66
C ALA A 232 2.99 3.18 27.45
N ASP A 233 4.16 3.07 26.82
CA ASP A 233 5.42 2.63 27.41
C ASP A 233 6.22 3.82 27.95
N ALA A 234 7.51 3.61 28.26
CA ALA A 234 8.39 4.65 28.79
C ALA A 234 8.48 5.90 27.89
N VAL A 235 8.40 5.76 26.57
CA VAL A 235 8.42 6.90 25.65
C VAL A 235 7.06 7.57 25.62
N GLY A 236 5.98 6.82 25.38
CA GLY A 236 4.65 7.42 25.28
C GLY A 236 4.16 8.03 26.58
N ARG A 237 4.58 7.53 27.75
CA ARG A 237 4.29 8.16 29.05
C ARG A 237 4.83 9.58 29.17
N ARG A 238 5.98 9.88 28.55
CA ARG A 238 6.53 11.25 28.50
C ARG A 238 5.65 12.17 27.67
N PHE A 239 5.17 11.68 26.52
CA PHE A 239 4.20 12.42 25.69
C PHE A 239 2.88 12.63 26.44
N VAL A 240 2.37 11.61 27.13
CA VAL A 240 1.14 11.74 27.95
C VAL A 240 1.29 12.85 28.98
N ALA A 241 2.41 12.86 29.72
CA ALA A 241 2.68 13.88 30.73
C ALA A 241 2.78 15.29 30.10
N ALA A 242 3.52 15.44 29.00
CA ALA A 242 3.69 16.72 28.33
C ALA A 242 2.37 17.28 27.77
N LEU A 243 1.58 16.43 27.09
CA LEU A 243 0.27 16.82 26.54
C LEU A 243 -0.72 17.19 27.64
N ALA A 244 -0.78 16.40 28.72
CA ALA A 244 -1.62 16.69 29.87
C ALA A 244 -1.22 18.01 30.56
N ALA A 245 0.08 18.25 30.73
CA ALA A 245 0.59 19.47 31.35
C ALA A 245 0.33 20.74 30.50
N ARG A 246 0.26 20.64 29.17
CA ARG A 246 -0.12 21.77 28.30
C ARG A 246 -1.63 22.01 28.31
N ALA A 247 -2.42 20.94 28.23
CA ALA A 247 -3.87 21.07 28.33
C ALA A 247 -4.31 21.68 29.68
N ALA A 248 -3.69 21.25 30.78
CA ALA A 248 -3.93 21.83 32.11
C ALA A 248 -3.51 23.31 32.21
N ALA A 249 -2.58 23.76 31.38
CA ALA A 249 -2.16 25.15 31.28
C ALA A 249 -3.03 25.99 30.32
N GLY A 250 -4.15 25.44 29.82
CA GLY A 250 -5.09 26.13 28.95
C GLY A 250 -4.75 26.10 27.46
N VAL A 251 -3.69 25.37 27.06
CA VAL A 251 -3.37 25.15 25.64
C VAL A 251 -4.37 24.18 25.04
N GLU A 252 -4.85 24.45 23.82
CA GLU A 252 -5.70 23.51 23.12
C GLU A 252 -4.89 22.30 22.64
N VAL A 253 -5.17 21.12 23.17
CA VAL A 253 -4.45 19.89 22.78
C VAL A 253 -5.40 18.89 22.13
N ARG A 254 -5.11 18.54 20.87
CA ARG A 254 -5.85 17.53 20.09
C ARG A 254 -4.94 16.37 19.76
N LEU A 255 -5.38 15.16 20.11
CA LEU A 255 -4.66 13.91 19.85
C LEU A 255 -5.52 12.98 18.99
N VAL A 256 -4.98 12.57 17.85
CA VAL A 256 -5.51 11.49 17.01
C VAL A 256 -4.58 10.28 17.10
N VAL A 257 -5.15 9.11 17.41
CA VAL A 257 -4.43 7.83 17.36
C VAL A 257 -5.16 6.86 16.45
N ASP A 258 -4.45 6.12 15.60
CA ASP A 258 -5.08 5.07 14.80
C ASP A 258 -5.62 3.95 15.70
N ALA A 259 -6.89 3.57 15.50
CA ALA A 259 -7.53 2.60 16.37
C ALA A 259 -6.92 1.20 16.27
N LEU A 260 -6.43 0.81 15.09
CA LEU A 260 -5.85 -0.52 14.86
C LEU A 260 -4.37 -0.54 15.22
N GLY A 261 -3.58 0.44 14.75
CA GLY A 261 -2.16 0.56 15.06
C GLY A 261 -1.89 0.71 16.56
N SER A 262 -2.79 1.38 17.28
CA SER A 262 -2.68 1.63 18.72
C SER A 262 -3.66 0.80 19.57
N PHE A 263 -4.22 -0.30 19.04
CA PHE A 263 -5.30 -1.04 19.70
C PHE A 263 -4.94 -1.55 21.11
N LEU A 264 -3.84 -2.29 21.22
CA LEU A 264 -3.32 -2.80 22.50
C LEU A 264 -2.33 -1.84 23.17
N LEU A 265 -1.73 -0.94 22.38
CA LEU A 265 -0.63 -0.09 22.80
C LEU A 265 -1.09 1.21 23.49
N PHE A 266 -2.33 1.65 23.23
CA PHE A 266 -2.92 2.84 23.86
C PHE A 266 -4.17 2.49 24.68
N PRO A 267 -4.03 2.02 25.94
CA PRO A 267 -5.15 1.57 26.75
C PRO A 267 -6.18 2.68 27.04
N ARG A 268 -7.44 2.30 27.24
CA ARG A 268 -8.52 3.26 27.60
C ARG A 268 -8.21 4.06 28.87
N LYS A 269 -7.42 3.50 29.80
CA LYS A 269 -6.97 4.19 31.02
C LYS A 269 -6.13 5.43 30.68
N VAL A 270 -5.23 5.33 29.71
CA VAL A 270 -4.36 6.43 29.26
C VAL A 270 -5.18 7.45 28.47
N GLU A 271 -6.09 7.00 27.62
CA GLU A 271 -7.05 7.89 26.96
C GLU A 271 -7.89 8.70 27.98
N GLY A 272 -8.35 8.06 29.06
CA GLY A 272 -9.11 8.72 30.12
C GLY A 272 -8.27 9.65 31.01
N GLU A 273 -6.97 9.38 31.17
CA GLU A 273 -6.02 10.29 31.83
C GLU A 273 -5.87 11.59 31.04
N LEU A 274 -5.60 11.48 29.74
CA LEU A 274 -5.48 12.63 28.83
C LEU A 274 -6.76 13.47 28.77
N LYS A 275 -7.92 12.82 28.64
CA LYS A 275 -9.21 13.53 28.61
C LYS A 275 -9.52 14.29 29.90
N ARG A 276 -9.18 13.71 31.06
CA ARG A 276 -9.35 14.40 32.36
C ARG A 276 -8.42 15.61 32.49
N ALA A 277 -7.26 15.58 31.85
CA ALA A 277 -6.34 16.72 31.80
C ALA A 277 -6.75 17.80 30.77
N GLY A 278 -7.86 17.61 30.04
CA GLY A 278 -8.35 18.58 29.04
C GLY A 278 -7.94 18.28 27.60
N VAL A 279 -7.20 17.19 27.34
CA VAL A 279 -6.82 16.81 25.97
C VAL A 279 -8.02 16.22 25.22
N VAL A 280 -8.29 16.73 24.02
CA VAL A 280 -9.32 16.16 23.15
C VAL A 280 -8.72 14.98 22.38
N VAL A 281 -9.10 13.76 22.75
CA VAL A 281 -8.57 12.54 22.14
C VAL A 281 -9.59 11.89 21.19
N ARG A 282 -9.17 11.57 19.97
CA ARG A 282 -9.93 10.82 18.97
C ARG A 282 -9.17 9.56 18.55
N ARG A 283 -9.92 8.46 18.37
CA ARG A 283 -9.39 7.22 17.76
C ARG A 283 -9.86 7.16 16.32
N PHE A 284 -8.92 7.15 15.38
CA PHE A 284 -9.23 7.11 13.96
C PHE A 284 -9.83 5.76 13.56
N HIS A 285 -11.01 5.79 12.94
CA HIS A 285 -11.82 4.63 12.53
C HIS A 285 -11.92 3.51 13.59
N ARG A 286 -12.65 3.78 14.68
CA ARG A 286 -13.04 2.72 15.65
C ARG A 286 -13.75 1.56 14.95
N TRP A 287 -13.49 0.34 15.40
CA TRP A 287 -14.19 -0.84 14.90
C TRP A 287 -15.71 -0.65 14.98
N SER A 288 -16.39 -0.95 13.87
CA SER A 288 -17.84 -0.89 13.76
C SER A 288 -18.33 -2.03 12.87
N TRP A 289 -19.19 -2.88 13.43
CA TRP A 289 -19.86 -3.96 12.69
C TRP A 289 -20.71 -3.45 11.53
N ARG A 290 -21.12 -2.17 11.55
CA ARG A 290 -21.89 -1.53 10.47
C ARG A 290 -21.03 -1.06 9.30
N GLN A 291 -19.74 -0.80 9.53
CA GLN A 291 -18.81 -0.28 8.53
C GLN A 291 -17.44 -0.96 8.63
N PRO A 292 -17.35 -2.30 8.51
CA PRO A 292 -16.10 -3.04 8.71
C PRO A 292 -14.99 -2.60 7.74
N TRP A 293 -15.37 -2.17 6.53
CA TRP A 293 -14.41 -1.68 5.52
C TRP A 293 -13.75 -0.35 5.87
N HIS A 294 -14.38 0.48 6.71
CA HIS A 294 -13.78 1.74 7.18
C HIS A 294 -12.58 1.47 8.09
N TYR A 295 -12.65 0.42 8.91
CA TYR A 295 -11.56 -0.03 9.78
C TYR A 295 -10.30 -0.42 8.98
N ASN A 296 -10.46 -0.83 7.72
CA ASN A 296 -9.32 -1.18 6.87
C ASN A 296 -8.54 0.05 6.37
N ARG A 297 -9.11 1.25 6.41
CA ARG A 297 -8.39 2.50 6.12
C ARG A 297 -7.78 3.02 7.41
N ARG A 298 -6.46 3.14 7.42
CA ARG A 298 -5.69 3.54 8.60
C ARG A 298 -5.21 4.97 8.45
N ASP A 299 -5.15 5.67 9.57
CA ASP A 299 -4.37 6.89 9.65
C ASP A 299 -2.92 6.51 9.86
N HIS A 300 -2.14 6.53 8.79
CA HIS A 300 -0.72 6.21 8.85
C HIS A 300 0.14 7.48 8.98
N ARG A 301 -0.49 8.64 9.14
CA ARG A 301 0.18 9.93 9.32
C ARG A 301 0.82 10.00 10.71
N LYS A 302 1.94 10.71 10.78
CA LYS A 302 2.75 10.91 11.99
C LYS A 302 3.18 12.36 11.95
N LEU A 303 2.37 13.20 12.56
CA LEU A 303 2.48 14.65 12.47
C LEU A 303 2.25 15.24 13.85
N LEU A 304 3.19 16.09 14.28
CA LEU A 304 3.02 17.01 15.40
C LEU A 304 3.02 18.42 14.84
N VAL A 305 2.05 19.25 15.23
CA VAL A 305 2.02 20.69 14.94
C VAL A 305 1.87 21.44 16.24
N VAL A 306 2.70 22.45 16.45
CA VAL A 306 2.68 23.31 17.64
C VAL A 306 2.48 24.76 17.20
N ASP A 307 1.44 25.38 17.75
CA ASP A 307 1.04 26.77 17.52
C ASP A 307 0.86 27.16 16.05
N GLY A 308 0.73 26.18 15.14
CA GLY A 308 0.70 26.38 13.69
C GLY A 308 2.02 26.91 13.10
N ARG A 309 3.11 26.90 13.87
CA ARG A 309 4.40 27.53 13.50
C ARG A 309 5.54 26.54 13.36
N THR A 310 5.48 25.43 14.09
CA THR A 310 6.46 24.35 14.04
C THR A 310 5.73 23.04 13.84
N ALA A 311 6.23 22.20 12.95
CA ALA A 311 5.70 20.88 12.72
C ALA A 311 6.81 19.83 12.57
N PHE A 312 6.48 18.59 12.90
CA PHE A 312 7.34 17.42 12.76
C PHE A 312 6.61 16.38 11.93
N LEU A 313 7.22 15.91 10.84
CA LEU A 313 6.67 14.93 9.92
C LEU A 313 7.68 13.82 9.60
N GLY A 314 7.26 12.55 9.60
CA GLY A 314 8.16 11.46 9.20
C GLY A 314 7.62 10.06 9.48
N GLY A 315 8.54 9.09 9.61
CA GLY A 315 8.19 7.68 9.81
C GLY A 315 8.11 7.22 11.28
N PHE A 316 8.78 7.93 12.20
CA PHE A 316 8.82 7.55 13.63
C PHE A 316 7.45 7.54 14.29
N ASN A 317 7.17 6.45 15.01
CA ASN A 317 6.02 6.33 15.89
C ASN A 317 6.36 6.70 17.35
N ILE A 318 5.35 6.84 18.20
CA ILE A 318 5.55 7.06 19.64
C ILE A 318 5.53 5.72 20.36
N HIS A 319 6.70 5.10 20.50
CA HIS A 319 6.90 3.83 21.19
C HIS A 319 8.38 3.58 21.50
N ARG A 320 8.67 2.66 22.42
CA ARG A 320 10.02 2.35 22.90
C ARG A 320 10.99 1.92 21.81
N GLN A 321 10.53 1.25 20.75
CA GLN A 321 11.43 0.82 19.68
C GLN A 321 12.01 1.99 18.89
N SER A 322 11.44 3.19 18.99
CA SER A 322 12.03 4.40 18.42
C SER A 322 13.17 5.00 19.28
N SER A 323 13.42 4.48 20.49
CA SER A 323 14.37 5.05 21.45
C SER A 323 15.58 4.15 21.69
N ARG A 324 16.79 4.71 21.58
CA ARG A 324 18.04 4.03 21.95
C ARG A 324 18.08 3.82 23.45
N ARG A 325 17.66 4.80 24.25
CA ARG A 325 17.57 4.67 25.71
C ARG A 325 16.70 3.49 26.14
N ALA A 326 15.65 3.17 25.39
CA ALA A 326 14.72 2.09 25.75
C ALA A 326 15.03 0.72 25.10
N CYS A 327 15.70 0.69 23.94
CA CYS A 327 15.91 -0.53 23.14
C CYS A 327 17.38 -0.77 22.72
N GLY A 328 18.30 0.12 23.08
CA GLY A 328 19.73 0.05 22.71
C GLY A 328 19.94 0.06 21.21
N GLU A 329 20.86 -0.77 20.74
CA GLU A 329 21.16 -0.91 19.30
C GLU A 329 20.02 -1.53 18.48
N ARG A 330 19.01 -2.11 19.12
CA ARG A 330 17.83 -2.69 18.44
C ARG A 330 16.74 -1.68 18.10
N ARG A 331 16.93 -0.40 18.44
CA ARG A 331 15.99 0.67 18.07
C ARG A 331 15.76 0.69 16.56
N TRP A 332 14.65 1.24 16.11
CA TRP A 332 14.34 1.34 14.69
C TRP A 332 15.11 2.49 14.05
N ARG A 333 15.56 2.28 12.81
CA ARG A 333 16.18 3.31 11.97
C ARG A 333 15.09 3.95 11.11
N ASP A 334 14.80 5.23 11.31
CA ASP A 334 13.72 5.95 10.62
C ASP A 334 14.08 7.42 10.39
N SER A 335 13.35 8.14 9.54
CA SER A 335 13.62 9.54 9.22
C SER A 335 12.42 10.43 9.54
N HIS A 336 12.70 11.60 10.12
CA HIS A 336 11.71 12.64 10.45
C HIS A 336 12.29 14.00 10.13
N VAL A 337 11.45 14.97 9.79
CA VAL A 337 11.87 16.34 9.54
C VAL A 337 11.08 17.30 10.42
N ARG A 338 11.76 18.28 11.00
CA ARG A 338 11.12 19.48 11.52
C ARG A 338 11.03 20.52 10.41
N LEU A 339 9.85 21.09 10.27
CA LEU A 339 9.51 22.20 9.39
C LEU A 339 8.91 23.34 10.22
N ASP A 340 9.09 24.56 9.75
CA ASP A 340 8.60 25.79 10.36
C ASP A 340 7.98 26.68 9.25
N GLY A 341 7.32 27.78 9.61
CA GLY A 341 6.81 28.74 8.62
C GLY A 341 5.55 28.28 7.88
N ALA A 342 5.44 28.55 6.59
CA ALA A 342 4.22 28.25 5.82
C ALA A 342 3.97 26.75 5.68
N LEU A 343 5.01 25.92 5.61
CA LEU A 343 4.87 24.46 5.67
C LEU A 343 4.22 23.98 6.98
N ALA A 344 4.54 24.61 8.12
CA ALA A 344 3.91 24.27 9.40
C ALA A 344 2.44 24.71 9.45
N ALA A 345 2.13 25.86 8.84
CA ALA A 345 0.74 26.30 8.66
C ALA A 345 -0.04 25.36 7.72
N GLN A 346 0.58 24.88 6.64
CA GLN A 346 0.00 23.86 5.75
C GLN A 346 -0.27 22.56 6.51
N ALA A 347 0.69 22.12 7.34
CA ALA A 347 0.52 20.96 8.20
C ALA A 347 -0.66 21.12 9.17
N ALA A 348 -0.82 22.30 9.78
CA ALA A 348 -1.96 22.62 10.63
C ALA A 348 -3.29 22.49 9.89
N ALA A 349 -3.39 23.07 8.68
CA ALA A 349 -4.58 22.99 7.84
C ALA A 349 -4.91 21.53 7.44
N LEU A 350 -3.88 20.73 7.13
CA LEU A 350 -4.03 19.31 6.80
C LEU A 350 -4.44 18.45 8.01
N PHE A 351 -4.06 18.83 9.22
CA PHE A 351 -4.54 18.21 10.45
C PHE A 351 -6.01 18.59 10.70
N GLU A 352 -6.36 19.88 10.62
CA GLU A 352 -7.72 20.38 10.84
C GLU A 352 -8.74 19.75 9.88
N ALA A 353 -8.44 19.71 8.58
CA ALA A 353 -9.31 19.05 7.60
C ALA A 353 -9.58 17.58 7.97
N PHE A 354 -8.53 16.88 8.40
CA PHE A 354 -8.65 15.48 8.83
C PHE A 354 -9.43 15.33 10.14
N TRP A 355 -9.25 16.28 11.06
CA TRP A 355 -9.95 16.36 12.33
C TRP A 355 -11.44 16.62 12.15
N GLU A 356 -11.83 17.59 11.33
CA GLU A 356 -13.23 17.90 11.04
C GLU A 356 -13.93 16.78 10.26
N GLY A 357 -13.14 15.94 9.58
CA GLY A 357 -13.65 14.89 8.70
C GLY A 357 -14.05 15.42 7.33
N ASP A 358 -13.70 16.68 7.01
CA ASP A 358 -13.81 17.21 5.66
C ASP A 358 -12.74 16.57 4.77
N ARG A 359 -13.21 15.71 3.87
CA ARG A 359 -12.37 14.99 2.89
C ARG A 359 -12.74 15.38 1.47
N SER A 360 -13.52 16.44 1.31
CA SER A 360 -14.08 16.85 0.03
C SER A 360 -13.08 17.71 -0.75
N ALA A 361 -12.40 18.64 -0.09
CA ALA A 361 -11.39 19.49 -0.69
C ALA A 361 -10.08 19.44 0.13
N PRO A 362 -8.92 19.24 -0.52
CA PRO A 362 -7.65 19.46 0.15
C PRO A 362 -7.43 20.95 0.44
N PRO A 363 -6.72 21.31 1.53
CA PRO A 363 -6.06 22.60 1.60
C PRO A 363 -5.22 22.79 0.32
N ALA A 364 -5.22 24.00 -0.22
CA ALA A 364 -4.40 24.32 -1.38
C ALA A 364 -2.95 23.91 -1.13
N ASP A 365 -2.28 23.44 -2.17
CA ASP A 365 -0.84 23.34 -2.11
C ASP A 365 -0.29 24.74 -1.93
N MET A 366 0.54 24.92 -0.91
CA MET A 366 1.25 26.15 -0.66
C MET A 366 2.74 25.84 -0.79
N PRO A 367 3.28 25.70 -2.01
CA PRO A 367 4.72 25.53 -2.18
C PRO A 367 5.45 26.68 -1.51
N GLU A 368 6.39 26.37 -0.64
CA GLU A 368 7.26 27.32 0.04
C GLU A 368 8.69 26.89 -0.23
N ASN A 369 9.47 27.79 -0.84
CA ASN A 369 10.89 27.58 -1.13
C ASN A 369 11.20 26.19 -1.70
N GLY A 370 10.47 25.82 -2.76
CA GLY A 370 10.69 24.54 -3.44
C GLY A 370 10.20 23.29 -2.70
N SER A 371 9.36 23.45 -1.68
CA SER A 371 8.86 22.37 -0.84
C SER A 371 7.34 22.42 -0.67
N VAL A 372 6.69 21.26 -0.57
CA VAL A 372 5.24 21.16 -0.36
C VAL A 372 4.87 19.89 0.39
N LEU A 373 3.83 19.95 1.22
CA LEU A 373 3.24 18.77 1.84
C LEU A 373 2.17 18.15 0.94
N LEU A 374 2.37 16.89 0.60
CA LEU A 374 1.48 16.08 -0.21
C LEU A 374 0.63 15.18 0.69
N SER A 375 -0.68 15.37 0.64
CA SER A 375 -1.65 14.55 1.35
C SER A 375 -2.57 13.81 0.38
N ASN A 376 -2.95 12.59 0.76
CA ASN A 376 -3.90 11.75 0.02
C ASN A 376 -5.29 11.68 0.68
N HIS A 377 -5.63 12.66 1.54
CA HIS A 377 -6.83 12.64 2.38
C HIS A 377 -8.16 12.77 1.61
N SER A 378 -8.17 13.48 0.47
CA SER A 378 -9.35 13.60 -0.38
C SER A 378 -9.47 12.40 -1.35
N ARG A 379 -10.66 12.18 -1.94
CA ARG A 379 -10.84 11.13 -2.97
C ARG A 379 -10.05 11.40 -4.25
N THR A 380 -9.94 12.67 -4.64
CA THR A 380 -9.23 13.11 -5.85
C THR A 380 -7.71 12.97 -5.69
N CYS A 381 -7.18 13.25 -4.50
CA CYS A 381 -5.74 13.21 -4.23
C CYS A 381 -5.20 11.83 -3.83
N ARG A 382 -6.05 10.78 -3.74
CA ARG A 382 -5.61 9.43 -3.31
C ARG A 382 -4.48 8.85 -4.13
N ARG A 383 -4.45 9.16 -5.43
CA ARG A 383 -3.47 8.63 -6.37
C ARG A 383 -2.28 9.57 -6.56
N ARG A 384 -2.27 10.74 -5.93
CA ARG A 384 -1.29 11.80 -6.19
C ARG A 384 0.14 11.32 -5.95
N LEU A 385 0.40 10.69 -4.80
CA LEU A 385 1.72 10.12 -4.50
C LEU A 385 2.14 9.04 -5.50
N HIS A 386 1.22 8.14 -5.89
CA HIS A 386 1.50 7.11 -6.89
C HIS A 386 1.85 7.72 -8.25
N CYS A 387 1.12 8.77 -8.63
CA CYS A 387 1.36 9.56 -9.82
C CYS A 387 2.75 10.23 -9.79
N LEU A 388 3.08 10.92 -8.69
CA LEU A 388 4.37 11.58 -8.49
C LEU A 388 5.53 10.59 -8.60
N LEU A 389 5.44 9.44 -7.93
CA LEU A 389 6.48 8.40 -8.00
C LEU A 389 6.70 7.92 -9.44
N LEU A 390 5.63 7.71 -10.22
CA LEU A 390 5.76 7.34 -11.63
C LEU A 390 6.40 8.46 -12.47
N SER A 391 6.02 9.71 -12.23
CA SER A 391 6.65 10.87 -12.88
C SER A 391 8.13 10.98 -12.53
N LEU A 392 8.51 10.80 -11.27
CA LEU A 392 9.91 10.78 -10.83
C LEU A 392 10.69 9.64 -11.48
N PHE A 393 10.14 8.42 -11.51
CA PHE A 393 10.84 7.29 -12.13
C PHE A 393 10.99 7.45 -13.65
N ALA A 394 10.04 8.11 -14.29
CA ALA A 394 10.11 8.41 -15.72
C ALA A 394 11.09 9.55 -16.03
N GLY A 395 11.15 10.56 -15.16
CA GLY A 395 11.94 11.78 -15.37
C GLY A 395 13.34 11.77 -14.77
N ALA A 396 13.70 10.78 -13.96
CA ALA A 396 15.06 10.70 -13.42
C ALA A 396 16.08 10.36 -14.51
N ASP A 397 17.22 11.06 -14.45
CA ASP A 397 18.26 11.05 -15.47
C ASP A 397 19.56 10.36 -15.00
N ALA A 398 19.93 10.51 -13.73
CA ALA A 398 21.20 10.05 -13.19
C ALA A 398 21.05 9.00 -12.08
N SER A 399 20.19 9.22 -11.09
CA SER A 399 20.04 8.31 -9.95
C SER A 399 18.65 8.31 -9.31
N LEU A 400 18.24 7.15 -8.78
CA LEU A 400 17.00 6.95 -8.04
C LEU A 400 17.24 6.09 -6.82
N PHE A 401 17.29 6.71 -5.64
CA PHE A 401 17.61 6.05 -4.38
C PHE A 401 16.37 5.97 -3.50
N LEU A 402 15.94 4.75 -3.18
CA LEU A 402 14.68 4.49 -2.49
C LEU A 402 14.92 3.72 -1.20
N THR A 403 14.31 4.17 -0.10
CA THR A 403 14.29 3.46 1.19
C THR A 403 12.85 3.20 1.60
N THR A 404 12.52 1.95 1.95
CA THR A 404 11.18 1.60 2.46
C THR A 404 11.22 0.33 3.32
N PRO A 405 10.47 0.24 4.44
CA PRO A 405 10.36 -1.00 5.21
C PRO A 405 9.60 -2.11 4.48
N TYR A 406 8.59 -1.72 3.70
CA TYR A 406 7.70 -2.64 3.00
C TYR A 406 7.71 -2.27 1.53
N PHE A 407 8.35 -3.11 0.74
CA PHE A 407 8.44 -2.95 -0.71
C PHE A 407 7.50 -3.96 -1.38
N VAL A 408 6.23 -3.55 -1.54
CA VAL A 408 5.21 -4.36 -2.21
C VAL A 408 4.52 -3.49 -3.28
N PRO A 409 5.30 -2.95 -4.25
CA PRO A 409 4.77 -2.03 -5.25
C PRO A 409 3.83 -2.71 -6.23
N ASP A 410 2.94 -1.91 -6.84
CA ASP A 410 2.14 -2.38 -7.95
C ASP A 410 2.94 -2.51 -9.26
N HIS A 411 2.32 -3.12 -10.27
CA HIS A 411 3.00 -3.40 -11.54
C HIS A 411 3.54 -2.13 -12.21
N ARG A 412 2.86 -0.99 -12.08
CA ARG A 412 3.28 0.25 -12.74
C ARG A 412 4.56 0.80 -12.10
N LEU A 413 4.64 0.81 -10.78
CA LEU A 413 5.85 1.25 -10.09
C LEU A 413 7.03 0.31 -10.35
N ARG A 414 6.80 -1.01 -10.41
CA ARG A 414 7.86 -1.97 -10.76
C ARG A 414 8.39 -1.77 -12.16
N GLU A 415 7.51 -1.64 -13.16
CA GLU A 415 7.95 -1.33 -14.51
C GLU A 415 8.61 0.05 -14.62
N GLY A 416 8.16 1.04 -13.85
CA GLY A 416 8.81 2.35 -13.76
C GLY A 416 10.26 2.25 -13.31
N LEU A 417 10.53 1.52 -12.23
CA LEU A 417 11.90 1.27 -11.72
C LEU A 417 12.74 0.48 -12.73
N LYS A 418 12.18 -0.58 -13.31
CA LYS A 418 12.87 -1.40 -14.34
C LYS A 418 13.22 -0.57 -15.57
N ASN A 419 12.31 0.32 -15.99
CA ASN A 419 12.53 1.19 -17.14
C ASN A 419 13.58 2.25 -16.82
N ALA A 420 13.60 2.83 -15.63
CA ALA A 420 14.66 3.74 -15.22
C ALA A 420 16.04 3.07 -15.26
N ALA A 421 16.18 1.88 -14.68
CA ALA A 421 17.43 1.12 -14.72
C ALA A 421 17.86 0.77 -16.16
N ARG A 422 16.93 0.37 -17.02
CA ARG A 422 17.21 0.11 -18.45
C ARG A 422 17.62 1.34 -19.24
N ARG A 423 17.25 2.55 -18.79
CA ARG A 423 17.74 3.82 -19.37
C ARG A 423 19.17 4.17 -18.92
N GLY A 424 19.75 3.42 -17.99
CA GLY A 424 21.08 3.68 -17.43
C GLY A 424 21.10 4.49 -16.14
N VAL A 425 19.92 4.81 -15.57
CA VAL A 425 19.82 5.48 -14.26
C VAL A 425 20.35 4.54 -13.16
N ASP A 426 21.14 5.07 -12.22
CA ASP A 426 21.59 4.32 -11.03
C ASP A 426 20.41 4.15 -10.04
N VAL A 427 19.68 3.05 -10.16
CA VAL A 427 18.53 2.75 -9.32
C VAL A 427 18.95 1.85 -8.16
N ARG A 428 18.90 2.39 -6.93
CA ARG A 428 19.22 1.66 -5.70
C ARG A 428 18.02 1.59 -4.77
N LEU A 429 17.67 0.38 -4.36
CA LEU A 429 16.59 0.08 -3.43
C LEU A 429 17.15 -0.47 -2.13
N LEU A 430 16.97 0.28 -1.05
CA LEU A 430 17.32 -0.12 0.31
C LEU A 430 16.08 -0.59 1.08
N VAL A 431 16.15 -1.80 1.59
CA VAL A 431 15.04 -2.51 2.26
C VAL A 431 15.56 -3.23 3.50
N PRO A 432 14.72 -3.51 4.52
CA PRO A 432 15.19 -4.17 5.72
C PRO A 432 15.49 -5.66 5.51
N ARG A 433 16.62 -6.14 6.05
CA ARG A 433 16.81 -7.57 6.33
C ARG A 433 15.89 -8.01 7.47
N ILE A 434 15.76 -7.21 8.52
CA ILE A 434 14.97 -7.50 9.72
C ILE A 434 13.63 -6.76 9.63
N SER A 435 12.52 -7.49 9.62
CA SER A 435 11.18 -6.92 9.55
C SER A 435 10.28 -7.49 10.63
N ASP A 436 9.42 -6.64 11.19
CA ASP A 436 8.32 -6.95 12.08
C ASP A 436 7.17 -7.67 11.37
N VAL A 437 7.03 -7.50 10.05
CA VAL A 437 6.02 -8.17 9.22
C VAL A 437 6.69 -9.13 8.24
N ARG A 438 6.93 -10.37 8.68
CA ARG A 438 7.56 -11.44 7.86
C ARG A 438 6.89 -11.63 6.49
N LEU A 439 5.57 -11.52 6.44
CA LEU A 439 4.80 -11.68 5.21
C LEU A 439 5.09 -10.57 4.19
N ALA A 440 5.26 -9.32 4.65
CA ALA A 440 5.66 -8.20 3.81
C ALA A 440 7.09 -8.39 3.28
N ARG A 441 8.01 -8.89 4.11
CA ARG A 441 9.36 -9.25 3.68
C ARG A 441 9.34 -10.32 2.58
N TRP A 442 8.58 -11.40 2.75
CA TRP A 442 8.48 -12.45 1.72
C TRP A 442 7.86 -11.92 0.42
N ALA A 443 6.87 -11.04 0.51
CA ALA A 443 6.29 -10.39 -0.67
C ALA A 443 7.30 -9.49 -1.39
N ALA A 444 8.10 -8.71 -0.66
CA ALA A 444 9.17 -7.91 -1.25
C ALA A 444 10.20 -8.80 -1.98
N GLN A 445 10.63 -9.88 -1.34
CA GLN A 445 11.54 -10.86 -1.91
C GLN A 445 10.94 -11.67 -3.10
N ALA A 446 9.63 -11.58 -3.36
CA ALA A 446 9.05 -12.18 -4.55
C ALA A 446 9.46 -11.40 -5.82
N VAL A 447 9.71 -10.10 -5.73
CA VAL A 447 9.96 -9.22 -6.88
C VAL A 447 11.42 -8.82 -7.09
N TYR A 448 12.33 -9.12 -6.16
CA TYR A 448 13.74 -8.78 -6.34
C TYR A 448 14.34 -9.36 -7.63
N GLY A 449 13.91 -10.56 -8.06
CA GLY A 449 14.48 -11.21 -9.25
C GLY A 449 14.32 -10.38 -10.51
N GLU A 450 13.09 -9.92 -10.79
CA GLU A 450 12.80 -9.12 -11.99
C GLU A 450 13.39 -7.70 -11.95
N LEU A 451 13.67 -7.18 -10.74
CA LEU A 451 14.33 -5.90 -10.54
C LEU A 451 15.82 -6.01 -10.81
N LEU A 452 16.48 -6.99 -10.19
CA LEU A 452 17.91 -7.28 -10.38
C LEU A 452 18.21 -7.58 -11.85
N GLU A 453 17.35 -8.35 -12.53
CA GLU A 453 17.49 -8.64 -13.97
C GLU A 453 17.35 -7.40 -14.86
N ALA A 454 16.65 -6.37 -14.40
CA ALA A 454 16.51 -5.11 -15.13
C ALA A 454 17.61 -4.08 -14.80
N GLY A 455 18.55 -4.41 -13.91
CA GLY A 455 19.65 -3.54 -13.50
C GLY A 455 19.39 -2.72 -12.22
N VAL A 456 18.25 -2.91 -11.55
CA VAL A 456 17.99 -2.27 -10.24
C VAL A 456 18.84 -2.96 -9.19
N GLN A 457 19.59 -2.18 -8.41
CA GLN A 457 20.41 -2.68 -7.32
C GLN A 457 19.58 -2.74 -6.03
N VAL A 458 19.52 -3.91 -5.39
CA VAL A 458 18.74 -4.11 -4.15
C VAL A 458 19.69 -4.40 -3.00
N PHE A 459 19.52 -3.71 -1.88
CA PHE A 459 20.33 -3.83 -0.68
C PHE A 459 19.46 -4.15 0.54
N GLU A 460 19.85 -5.15 1.33
CA GLU A 460 19.18 -5.49 2.59
C GLU A 460 19.98 -4.91 3.78
N TYR A 461 19.38 -3.93 4.48
CA TYR A 461 19.95 -3.30 5.68
C TYR A 461 20.00 -4.29 6.85
N LEU A 462 21.17 -4.44 7.47
CA LEU A 462 21.46 -5.54 8.40
C LEU A 462 21.22 -5.24 9.89
N PRO A 463 21.67 -4.10 10.46
CA PRO A 463 21.85 -3.98 11.92
C PRO A 463 20.55 -4.04 12.73
N ARG A 464 19.50 -3.39 12.24
CA ARG A 464 18.23 -3.19 12.95
C ARG A 464 17.08 -3.00 11.97
N LEU A 465 15.86 -2.86 12.48
CA LEU A 465 14.69 -2.66 11.61
C LEU A 465 14.78 -1.29 10.94
N LEU A 466 14.88 -1.28 9.61
CA LEU A 466 14.83 -0.08 8.78
C LEU A 466 13.37 0.27 8.47
N HIS A 467 12.93 1.42 8.95
CA HIS A 467 11.57 1.92 8.81
C HIS A 467 11.50 3.30 8.14
N ALA A 468 12.61 3.85 7.63
CA ALA A 468 12.58 5.08 6.83
C ALA A 468 11.78 4.91 5.53
N LYS A 469 11.08 5.98 5.11
CA LYS A 469 10.42 6.07 3.80
C LYS A 469 10.90 7.30 3.05
N THR A 470 11.91 7.11 2.21
CA THR A 470 12.56 8.20 1.50
C THR A 470 12.77 7.84 0.03
N VAL A 471 12.73 8.86 -0.82
CA VAL A 471 13.17 8.78 -2.22
C VAL A 471 14.04 9.98 -2.50
N VAL A 472 15.20 9.77 -3.11
CA VAL A 472 16.04 10.85 -3.65
C VAL A 472 16.26 10.57 -5.13
N ALA A 473 15.86 11.51 -5.97
CA ALA A 473 16.07 11.47 -7.42
C ALA A 473 17.12 12.52 -7.79
N ASP A 474 18.12 12.12 -8.58
CA ASP A 474 19.17 12.98 -9.16
C ASP A 474 19.95 13.89 -8.21
N GLY A 475 19.74 13.74 -6.89
CA GLY A 475 20.30 14.62 -5.87
C GLY A 475 19.59 15.96 -5.73
N ASP A 476 18.54 16.23 -6.50
CA ASP A 476 17.86 17.53 -6.57
C ASP A 476 16.36 17.47 -6.21
N PHE A 477 15.84 16.28 -5.96
CA PHE A 477 14.45 16.07 -5.54
C PHE A 477 14.38 14.98 -4.46
N ALA A 478 13.69 15.29 -3.37
CA ALA A 478 13.49 14.37 -2.26
C ALA A 478 12.01 14.20 -1.88
N LEU A 479 11.67 12.97 -1.52
CA LEU A 479 10.47 12.61 -0.78
C LEU A 479 10.86 12.10 0.61
N LEU A 480 10.18 12.59 1.63
CA LEU A 480 10.26 12.09 3.00
C LEU A 480 8.88 12.11 3.63
N GLY A 481 8.47 11.03 4.30
CA GLY A 481 7.21 11.06 5.02
C GLY A 481 6.76 9.72 5.56
N THR A 482 5.45 9.49 5.53
CA THR A 482 4.83 8.35 6.20
C THR A 482 4.60 7.16 5.26
N ALA A 483 4.55 7.39 3.95
CA ALA A 483 4.10 6.41 2.98
C ALA A 483 5.15 5.35 2.63
N ASN A 484 4.81 4.06 2.79
CA ASN A 484 5.63 2.98 2.26
C ASN A 484 5.38 2.78 0.75
N LEU A 485 6.26 2.01 0.10
CA LEU A 485 6.04 1.55 -1.28
C LEU A 485 5.26 0.23 -1.34
N ASP A 486 4.09 0.22 -0.71
CA ASP A 486 3.16 -0.92 -0.67
C ASP A 486 1.75 -0.56 -1.18
N TYR A 487 0.92 -1.57 -1.43
CA TYR A 487 -0.44 -1.37 -1.95
C TYR A 487 -1.31 -0.55 -1.00
N ARG A 488 -1.11 -0.65 0.32
CA ARG A 488 -1.93 0.02 1.33
C ARG A 488 -1.64 1.51 1.38
N SER A 489 -0.38 1.90 1.48
CA SER A 489 0.05 3.30 1.55
C SER A 489 -0.35 4.06 0.28
N LEU A 490 -0.22 3.40 -0.88
CA LEU A 490 -0.50 4.01 -2.17
C LEU A 490 -1.98 4.06 -2.56
N ARG A 491 -2.88 3.38 -1.82
CA ARG A 491 -4.31 3.27 -2.22
C ARG A 491 -5.33 3.42 -1.09
N LEU A 492 -4.98 3.05 0.14
CA LEU A 492 -5.92 2.84 1.24
C LEU A 492 -5.64 3.71 2.45
N ASN A 493 -4.40 3.72 2.95
CA ASN A 493 -4.00 4.47 4.13
C ASN A 493 -4.00 5.97 3.83
N TYR A 494 -4.22 6.75 4.87
CA TYR A 494 -3.94 8.18 4.83
C TYR A 494 -2.46 8.40 5.11
N GLU A 495 -1.82 9.15 4.22
CA GLU A 495 -0.38 9.40 4.21
C GLU A 495 -0.12 10.90 4.05
N LEU A 496 1.02 11.34 4.57
CA LEU A 496 1.54 12.68 4.45
C LEU A 496 3.03 12.61 4.10
N VAL A 497 3.41 13.29 3.02
CA VAL A 497 4.76 13.25 2.47
C VAL A 497 5.22 14.66 2.15
N LEU A 498 6.41 15.03 2.59
CA LEU A 498 7.12 16.21 2.11
C LEU A 498 7.75 15.89 0.76
N ALA A 499 7.42 16.69 -0.25
CA ALA A 499 8.16 16.74 -1.51
C ALA A 499 8.97 18.03 -1.55
N SER A 500 10.25 17.95 -1.89
CA SER A 500 11.16 19.08 -1.78
C SER A 500 12.25 19.04 -2.84
N ARG A 501 12.61 20.22 -3.35
CA ARG A 501 13.84 20.50 -4.11
C ARG A 501 14.84 21.33 -3.31
N ASP A 502 14.74 21.29 -1.98
CA ASP A 502 15.71 21.93 -1.10
C ASP A 502 17.07 21.23 -1.21
N PRO A 503 18.14 21.94 -1.62
CA PRO A 503 19.44 21.32 -1.84
C PRO A 503 20.02 20.68 -0.57
N ALA A 504 19.83 21.31 0.60
CA ALA A 504 20.40 20.83 1.86
C ALA A 504 19.69 19.55 2.33
N LEU A 505 18.37 19.48 2.21
CA LEU A 505 17.58 18.29 2.52
C LEU A 505 17.88 17.15 1.56
N CYS A 506 17.99 17.44 0.25
CA CYS A 506 18.35 16.42 -0.75
C CYS A 506 19.74 15.83 -0.46
N ALA A 507 20.73 16.69 -0.19
CA ALA A 507 22.08 16.26 0.19
C ALA A 507 22.08 15.46 1.51
N ALA A 508 21.35 15.91 2.53
CA ALA A 508 21.27 15.21 3.81
C ALA A 508 20.63 13.82 3.69
N LEU A 509 19.56 13.69 2.89
CA LEU A 509 18.91 12.40 2.65
C LEU A 509 19.75 11.47 1.79
N ARG A 510 20.48 12.03 0.81
CA ARG A 510 21.46 11.27 0.03
C ARG A 510 22.58 10.73 0.92
N GLN A 511 23.19 11.59 1.73
CA GLN A 511 24.23 11.19 2.67
C GLN A 511 23.72 10.13 3.65
N GLN A 512 22.50 10.30 4.17
CA GLN A 512 21.92 9.34 5.07
C GLN A 512 21.64 7.99 4.38
N PHE A 513 21.22 7.99 3.12
CA PHE A 513 21.10 6.77 2.33
C PHE A 513 22.45 6.07 2.19
N ASP A 514 23.52 6.80 1.86
CA ASP A 514 24.86 6.24 1.70
C ASP A 514 25.40 5.70 3.04
N ASN A 515 25.10 6.35 4.17
CA ASN A 515 25.41 5.84 5.50
C ASN A 515 24.68 4.51 5.79
N ASP A 516 23.37 4.46 5.54
CA ASP A 516 22.58 3.25 5.75
C ASP A 516 23.02 2.12 4.78
N LEU A 517 23.48 2.47 3.58
CA LEU A 517 24.04 1.55 2.58
C LEU A 517 25.35 0.91 3.05
N GLY A 518 26.19 1.65 3.79
CA GLY A 518 27.43 1.14 4.40
C GLY A 518 27.21 0.01 5.41
N GLU A 519 26.00 -0.10 5.97
CA GLU A 519 25.59 -1.19 6.86
C GLU A 519 24.68 -2.23 6.17
N ALA A 520 24.57 -2.18 4.84
CA ALA A 520 23.69 -3.05 4.05
C ALA A 520 24.47 -4.05 3.20
N GLU A 521 23.79 -5.15 2.83
CA GLU A 521 24.34 -6.15 1.93
C GLU A 521 23.63 -6.11 0.57
N ALA A 522 24.40 -6.10 -0.51
CA ALA A 522 23.86 -6.20 -1.87
C ALA A 522 23.27 -7.59 -2.13
N VAL A 523 22.03 -7.63 -2.65
CA VAL A 523 21.39 -8.87 -3.09
C VAL A 523 21.95 -9.26 -4.46
N ARG A 524 22.79 -10.29 -4.52
CA ARG A 524 23.38 -10.79 -5.77
C ARG A 524 22.38 -11.64 -6.56
N LEU A 525 22.19 -11.34 -7.85
CA LEU A 525 21.27 -12.06 -8.74
C LEU A 525 21.56 -13.57 -8.80
N GLU A 526 22.83 -13.96 -8.84
CA GLU A 526 23.25 -15.37 -8.89
C GLU A 526 22.78 -16.15 -7.66
N HIS A 527 23.01 -15.60 -6.47
CA HIS A 527 22.53 -16.16 -5.22
C HIS A 527 21.00 -16.16 -5.18
N TRP A 528 20.37 -15.10 -5.70
CA TRP A 528 18.91 -14.97 -5.74
C TRP A 528 18.23 -16.05 -6.59
N ARG A 529 18.86 -16.42 -7.71
CA ARG A 529 18.38 -17.51 -8.57
C ARG A 529 18.53 -18.88 -7.90
N ARG A 530 19.52 -19.08 -7.03
CA ARG A 530 19.78 -20.36 -6.33
C ARG A 530 18.95 -20.57 -5.05
N ARG A 531 17.98 -19.70 -4.74
CA ARG A 531 17.11 -19.84 -3.55
C ARG A 531 16.35 -21.17 -3.52
N ARG A 532 16.25 -21.75 -2.32
CA ARG A 532 15.57 -23.04 -2.07
C ARG A 532 14.06 -22.94 -2.35
N TRP A 533 13.46 -24.06 -2.75
CA TRP A 533 12.02 -24.16 -3.05
C TRP A 533 11.07 -23.59 -1.99
N PRO A 534 11.27 -23.84 -0.67
CA PRO A 534 10.39 -23.29 0.35
C PRO A 534 10.35 -21.75 0.37
N GLN A 535 11.51 -21.11 0.14
CA GLN A 535 11.61 -19.65 0.09
C GLN A 535 10.86 -19.09 -1.14
N ARG A 536 10.95 -19.78 -2.28
CA ARG A 536 10.21 -19.41 -3.49
C ARG A 536 8.69 -19.54 -3.28
N LEU A 537 8.24 -20.65 -2.68
CA LEU A 537 6.83 -20.87 -2.39
C LEU A 537 6.27 -19.82 -1.42
N ALA A 538 6.99 -19.55 -0.33
CA ALA A 538 6.62 -18.51 0.63
C ALA A 538 6.47 -17.13 -0.03
N GLY A 539 7.43 -16.76 -0.90
CA GLY A 539 7.36 -15.51 -1.68
C GLY A 539 6.13 -15.47 -2.59
N THR A 540 5.84 -16.54 -3.33
CA THR A 540 4.67 -16.61 -4.21
C THR A 540 3.35 -16.49 -3.43
N LEU A 541 3.22 -17.20 -2.31
CA LEU A 541 2.03 -17.13 -1.46
C LEU A 541 1.86 -15.74 -0.85
N ALA A 542 2.94 -15.14 -0.34
CA ALA A 542 2.95 -13.78 0.19
C ALA A 542 2.53 -12.77 -0.89
N TRP A 543 3.05 -12.93 -2.11
CA TRP A 543 2.71 -12.07 -3.24
C TRP A 543 1.26 -12.23 -3.71
N ALA A 544 0.68 -13.43 -3.60
CA ALA A 544 -0.73 -13.67 -3.91
C ALA A 544 -1.66 -12.85 -3.00
N VAL A 545 -1.29 -12.68 -1.72
CA VAL A 545 -2.05 -11.89 -0.75
C VAL A 545 -1.60 -10.44 -0.65
N ARG A 546 -0.71 -9.96 -1.53
CA ARG A 546 -0.11 -8.61 -1.49
C ARG A 546 -1.07 -7.42 -1.45
N ARG A 547 -2.33 -7.60 -1.82
CA ARG A 547 -3.34 -6.52 -1.76
C ARG A 547 -3.83 -6.26 -0.33
N TRP A 548 -3.56 -7.19 0.58
CA TRP A 548 -3.87 -7.10 2.01
C TRP A 548 -2.68 -6.59 2.84
N LEU A 549 -1.48 -6.73 2.28
CA LEU A 549 -0.22 -6.11 2.71
C LEU A 549 -0.13 -4.69 2.21
#